data_AF-A0A9E3J1E3-F1
#
_entry.id   AF-A0A9E3J1E3-F1
#
_cell.length_a   1.000
_cell.length_b   1.000
_cell.length_c   1.000
_cell.angle_alpha   90.00
_cell.angle_beta   90.00
_cell.angle_gamma   90.00
#
_symmetry.space_group_name_H-M   'P 1'
#
loop_
_entity.id
_entity.type
_entity.pdbx_description
1 polymer ?
#
loop_
_entity_poly.entity_id
_entity_poly.type
_entity_poly.pdbx_seq_one_letter_code
_entity_poly.pdbx_strand_id
1 'polypeptide(L)'
;MTRFPWTGAAVLAAISLAAAPVALAQGHPAGGEGGASTTSIQGNDAQSWIQDAHIHQFYELSAASLKAPPSPEALTAYEQKSFAIFRAFAASRGMSPDAMQDHLKLIPRQVAQIAKEDPKALDTYGSFVDAVFGPQ
;
A
#
# COMPACT_ATOMS: atom_id res chain seq x y z
N MET A 1 9.17 45.42 14.41
CA MET A 1 9.44 43.97 14.33
C MET A 1 10.08 43.67 12.99
N THR A 2 11.20 42.96 13.05
CA THR A 2 12.36 42.98 12.15
C THR A 2 12.22 42.06 10.95
N ARG A 3 12.62 42.54 9.76
CA ARG A 3 13.00 41.72 8.60
C ARG A 3 14.40 41.16 8.84
N PHE A 4 14.66 39.89 8.56
CA PHE A 4 16.02 39.38 8.43
C PHE A 4 16.14 38.37 7.26
N PRO A 5 17.15 38.53 6.38
CA PRO A 5 17.30 37.80 5.12
C PRO A 5 18.04 36.46 5.26
N TRP A 6 17.74 35.57 4.32
CA TRP A 6 18.40 34.29 4.09
C TRP A 6 19.78 34.52 3.45
N THR A 7 20.84 34.07 4.11
CA THR A 7 22.22 34.02 3.58
C THR A 7 22.72 32.56 3.56
N GLY A 8 23.06 32.08 2.36
CA GLY A 8 24.41 31.63 2.04
C GLY A 8 24.95 30.28 2.54
N ALA A 9 25.12 29.39 1.55
CA ALA A 9 26.37 28.69 1.19
C ALA A 9 26.83 27.41 1.94
N ALA A 10 27.35 26.51 1.09
CA ALA A 10 27.78 25.12 1.28
C ALA A 10 29.10 24.94 2.03
N VAL A 11 29.33 23.72 2.55
CA VAL A 11 30.67 23.14 2.70
C VAL A 11 30.63 21.63 2.39
N LEU A 12 31.50 21.25 1.45
CA LEU A 12 31.91 19.89 1.09
C LEU A 12 32.66 19.20 2.25
N ALA A 13 32.40 17.92 2.48
CA ALA A 13 33.30 17.06 3.24
C ALA A 13 33.56 15.77 2.45
N ALA A 14 34.77 15.67 1.91
CA ALA A 14 35.33 14.50 1.25
C ALA A 14 35.51 13.36 2.28
N ILE A 15 35.07 12.15 1.92
CA ILE A 15 35.34 10.95 2.70
C ILE A 15 36.40 10.13 1.94
N SER A 16 37.55 10.01 2.58
CA SER A 16 38.75 9.34 2.09
C SER A 16 38.55 7.84 1.90
N LEU A 17 39.17 7.32 0.84
CA LEU A 17 39.35 5.92 0.51
C LEU A 17 40.39 5.29 1.46
N ALA A 18 40.02 4.26 2.22
CA ALA A 18 40.96 3.40 2.94
C ALA A 18 40.59 1.94 2.71
N ALA A 19 41.46 1.22 2.00
CA ALA A 19 41.39 -0.22 1.80
C ALA A 19 42.09 -0.94 2.95
N ALA A 20 41.51 -2.05 3.42
CA ALA A 20 42.20 -3.07 4.20
C ALA A 20 41.76 -4.46 3.71
N PRO A 21 42.70 -5.40 3.43
CA PRO A 21 42.40 -6.76 3.02
C PRO A 21 42.35 -7.70 4.24
N VAL A 22 41.29 -8.51 4.35
CA VAL A 22 41.28 -9.72 5.18
C VAL A 22 40.93 -10.90 4.30
N ALA A 23 41.85 -11.86 4.25
CA ALA A 23 41.72 -13.14 3.59
C ALA A 23 41.09 -14.20 4.53
N LEU A 24 40.69 -15.31 3.93
CA LEU A 24 40.36 -16.65 4.48
C LEU A 24 38.89 -16.98 4.78
N ALA A 25 38.29 -17.64 3.77
CA ALA A 25 37.70 -18.98 3.85
C ALA A 25 36.64 -19.27 4.93
N GLN A 26 35.36 -19.15 4.53
CA GLN A 26 34.31 -20.08 4.95
C GLN A 26 33.43 -20.39 3.73
N GLY A 27 33.53 -21.62 3.20
CA GLY A 27 32.48 -22.16 2.36
C GLY A 27 31.23 -22.37 3.21
N HIS A 28 30.11 -21.79 2.78
CA HIS A 28 28.73 -22.07 3.22
C HIS A 28 27.78 -21.65 2.07
N PRO A 29 26.58 -22.25 2.03
CA PRO A 29 26.04 -22.91 0.84
C PRO A 29 25.34 -21.98 -0.14
N ALA A 30 25.00 -22.55 -1.30
CA ALA A 30 23.99 -22.05 -2.23
C ALA A 30 22.70 -21.66 -1.49
N GLY A 31 22.62 -20.39 -1.08
CA GLY A 31 21.37 -19.74 -0.75
C GLY A 31 20.71 -19.41 -2.09
N GLY A 32 19.75 -20.23 -2.49
CA GLY A 32 18.88 -19.88 -3.60
C GLY A 32 18.23 -18.53 -3.28
N GLU A 33 18.69 -17.50 -3.97
CA GLU A 33 17.96 -16.26 -4.20
C GLU A 33 16.73 -16.60 -5.03
N GLY A 34 15.75 -17.24 -4.38
CA GLY A 34 14.41 -17.42 -4.90
C GLY A 34 13.79 -16.04 -4.92
N GLY A 35 13.94 -15.36 -6.05
CA GLY A 35 13.51 -13.99 -6.28
C GLY A 35 12.16 -13.73 -5.63
N ALA A 36 12.14 -12.78 -4.71
CA ALA A 36 10.94 -12.01 -4.44
C ALA A 36 10.53 -11.43 -5.80
N SER A 37 9.61 -12.12 -6.48
CA SER A 37 8.89 -11.56 -7.60
C SER A 37 8.13 -10.39 -7.01
N THR A 38 8.75 -9.22 -7.06
CA THR A 38 8.05 -7.95 -7.06
C THR A 38 7.26 -7.98 -8.37
N THR A 39 6.13 -8.68 -8.36
CA THR A 39 5.15 -8.62 -9.44
C THR A 39 4.83 -7.14 -9.56
N SER A 40 5.40 -6.50 -10.58
CA SER A 40 5.28 -5.06 -10.76
C SER A 40 3.82 -4.81 -11.13
N ILE A 41 3.02 -4.36 -10.16
CA ILE A 41 1.60 -4.01 -10.35
C ILE A 41 1.48 -2.68 -11.11
N GLN A 42 2.31 -2.45 -12.13
CA GLN A 42 2.31 -1.22 -12.91
C GLN A 42 1.77 -1.49 -14.31
N GLY A 43 0.60 -0.90 -14.57
CA GLY A 43 -0.07 -0.89 -15.86
C GLY A 43 -1.19 -1.93 -15.97
N ASN A 44 -0.84 -3.16 -16.35
CA ASN A 44 -1.83 -4.16 -16.75
C ASN A 44 -2.50 -4.84 -15.55
N ASP A 45 -1.76 -5.04 -14.46
CA ASP A 45 -2.25 -5.68 -13.25
C ASP A 45 -3.24 -4.78 -12.49
N ALA A 46 -2.97 -3.48 -12.38
CA ALA A 46 -3.86 -2.53 -11.70
C ALA A 46 -5.26 -2.50 -12.34
N GLN A 47 -5.32 -2.43 -13.68
CA GLN A 47 -6.59 -2.50 -14.42
C GLN A 47 -7.32 -3.83 -14.20
N SER A 48 -6.58 -4.95 -14.17
CA SER A 48 -7.18 -6.25 -13.87
C SER A 48 -7.74 -6.32 -12.44
N TRP A 49 -7.15 -5.60 -11.48
CA TRP A 49 -7.64 -5.53 -10.09
C TRP A 49 -8.88 -4.64 -10.01
N ILE A 50 -8.84 -3.48 -10.66
CA ILE A 50 -9.98 -2.54 -10.73
C ILE A 50 -11.23 -3.19 -11.34
N GLN A 51 -11.08 -4.14 -12.27
CA GLN A 51 -12.22 -4.84 -12.85
C GLN A 51 -12.63 -6.11 -12.08
N ASP A 52 -11.93 -6.43 -10.98
CA ASP A 52 -12.18 -7.64 -10.20
C ASP A 52 -13.42 -7.50 -9.31
N ALA A 53 -14.26 -8.54 -9.29
CA ALA A 53 -15.47 -8.56 -8.48
C ALA A 53 -15.20 -8.35 -6.99
N HIS A 54 -14.04 -8.77 -6.46
CA HIS A 54 -13.70 -8.57 -5.06
C HIS A 54 -13.33 -7.12 -4.75
N ILE A 55 -12.75 -6.38 -5.70
CA ILE A 55 -12.48 -4.95 -5.51
C ILE A 55 -13.78 -4.15 -5.56
N HIS A 56 -14.73 -4.53 -6.42
CA HIS A 56 -16.10 -4.02 -6.37
C HIS A 56 -16.79 -4.31 -5.03
N GLN A 57 -16.68 -5.54 -4.49
CA GLN A 57 -17.22 -5.88 -3.17
C GLN A 57 -16.58 -5.06 -2.05
N PHE A 58 -15.28 -4.79 -2.14
CA PHE A 58 -14.59 -3.93 -1.19
C PHE A 58 -15.15 -2.49 -1.25
N TYR A 59 -15.33 -1.94 -2.45
CA TYR A 59 -15.99 -0.64 -2.63
C TYR A 59 -17.39 -0.61 -2.00
N GLU A 60 -18.24 -1.59 -2.29
CA GLU A 60 -19.60 -1.65 -1.75
C GLU A 60 -19.60 -1.70 -0.22
N LEU A 61 -18.68 -2.48 0.37
CA LEU A 61 -18.49 -2.54 1.81
C LEU A 61 -18.05 -1.18 2.37
N SER A 62 -17.09 -0.51 1.74
CA SER A 62 -16.62 0.83 2.13
C SER A 62 -17.75 1.84 2.06
N ALA A 63 -18.46 1.91 0.94
CA ALA A 63 -19.59 2.80 0.72
C ALA A 63 -20.76 2.50 1.68
N ALA A 64 -20.94 1.27 2.15
CA ALA A 64 -21.95 0.95 3.15
C ALA A 64 -21.51 1.34 4.57
N SER A 65 -20.22 1.18 4.89
CA SER A 65 -19.70 1.29 6.26
C SER A 65 -19.23 2.70 6.63
N LEU A 66 -18.92 3.54 5.63
CA LEU A 66 -18.19 4.80 5.83
C LEU A 66 -18.96 6.06 5.39
N LYS A 67 -20.27 5.98 5.11
CA LYS A 67 -21.11 7.17 4.81
C LYS A 67 -21.15 8.19 5.93
N ALA A 68 -20.86 7.77 7.14
CA ALA A 68 -20.65 8.61 8.30
C ALA A 68 -19.39 8.13 9.03
N PRO A 69 -18.74 8.99 9.83
CA PRO A 69 -17.59 8.58 10.64
C PRO A 69 -17.95 7.35 11.49
N PRO A 70 -17.29 6.20 11.28
CA PRO A 70 -17.62 4.98 12.03
C PRO A 70 -17.14 5.11 13.48
N SER A 71 -17.84 4.43 14.40
CA SER A 71 -17.29 4.19 15.73
C SER A 71 -16.05 3.30 15.65
N PRO A 72 -15.19 3.26 16.68
CA PRO A 72 -14.02 2.37 16.70
C PRO A 72 -14.37 0.88 16.49
N GLU A 73 -15.50 0.42 17.02
CA GLU A 73 -16.00 -0.95 16.86
C GLU A 73 -16.47 -1.21 15.43
N ALA A 74 -17.19 -0.25 14.84
CA ALA A 74 -17.63 -0.33 13.44
C ALA A 74 -16.44 -0.32 12.48
N LEU A 75 -15.41 0.49 12.76
CA LEU A 75 -14.17 0.51 11.98
C LEU A 75 -13.45 -0.84 12.06
N THR A 76 -13.35 -1.42 13.26
CA THR A 76 -12.74 -2.75 13.45
C THR A 76 -13.52 -3.83 12.68
N ALA A 77 -14.85 -3.79 12.71
CA ALA A 77 -15.69 -4.74 11.96
C ALA A 77 -15.53 -4.58 10.44
N TYR A 78 -15.41 -3.34 9.96
CA TYR A 78 -15.14 -3.03 8.56
C TYR A 78 -13.76 -3.56 8.12
N GLU A 79 -12.71 -3.39 8.93
CA GLU A 79 -11.38 -3.95 8.65
C GLU A 79 -11.42 -5.47 8.49
N GLN A 80 -12.05 -6.19 9.44
CA GLN A 80 -12.13 -7.65 9.39
C GLN A 80 -12.89 -8.15 8.16
N LYS A 81 -13.98 -7.49 7.78
CA LYS A 81 -14.73 -7.81 6.55
C LYS A 81 -13.88 -7.54 5.30
N SER A 82 -13.11 -6.44 5.28
CA SER A 82 -12.21 -6.12 4.18
C SER A 82 -11.12 -7.17 4.02
N PHE A 83 -10.54 -7.66 5.14
CA PHE A 83 -9.56 -8.73 5.12
C PHE A 83 -10.11 -10.04 4.55
N ALA A 84 -11.35 -10.38 4.87
CA ALA A 84 -12.02 -11.55 4.28
C ALA A 84 -12.13 -11.42 2.75
N ILE A 85 -12.46 -10.22 2.25
CA ILE A 85 -12.51 -9.93 0.80
C ILE A 85 -11.12 -10.07 0.18
N PHE A 86 -10.07 -9.52 0.79
CA PHE A 86 -8.69 -9.60 0.27
C PHE A 86 -8.15 -11.03 0.23
N ARG A 87 -8.49 -11.85 1.22
CA ARG A 87 -8.16 -13.29 1.21
C ARG A 87 -8.87 -14.02 0.07
N ALA A 88 -10.15 -13.73 -0.17
CA ALA A 88 -10.92 -14.32 -1.27
C ALA A 88 -10.37 -13.89 -2.63
N PHE A 89 -10.05 -12.60 -2.78
CA PHE A 89 -9.36 -12.05 -3.95
C PHE A 89 -8.06 -12.80 -4.24
N ALA A 90 -7.20 -12.99 -3.24
CA ALA A 90 -5.95 -13.74 -3.38
C ALA A 90 -6.19 -15.18 -3.86
N ALA A 91 -7.12 -15.89 -3.22
CA ALA A 91 -7.45 -17.27 -3.56
C ALA A 91 -7.94 -17.39 -5.01
N SER A 92 -8.76 -16.44 -5.47
CA SER A 92 -9.27 -16.42 -6.85
C SER A 92 -8.16 -16.24 -7.90
N ARG A 93 -7.01 -15.69 -7.50
CA ARG A 93 -5.84 -15.43 -8.37
C ARG A 93 -4.70 -16.41 -8.17
N GLY A 94 -4.91 -17.49 -7.40
CA GLY A 94 -3.86 -18.46 -7.08
C GLY A 94 -2.73 -17.89 -6.22
N MET A 95 -2.99 -16.81 -5.49
CA MET A 95 -2.05 -16.16 -4.58
C MET A 95 -2.30 -16.62 -3.13
N SER A 96 -1.32 -16.40 -2.24
CA SER A 96 -1.47 -16.71 -0.81
C SER A 96 -2.45 -15.73 -0.13
N PRO A 97 -3.54 -16.22 0.49
CA PRO A 97 -4.50 -15.37 1.19
C PRO A 97 -3.90 -14.55 2.33
N ASP A 98 -3.01 -15.16 3.13
CA ASP A 98 -2.37 -14.49 4.26
C ASP A 98 -1.38 -13.41 3.79
N ALA A 99 -0.61 -13.69 2.72
CA ALA A 99 0.32 -12.70 2.16
C ALA A 99 -0.42 -11.52 1.55
N MET A 100 -1.54 -11.75 0.86
CA MET A 100 -2.33 -10.67 0.27
C MET A 100 -3.03 -9.83 1.34
N GLN A 101 -3.58 -10.48 2.38
CA GLN A 101 -4.14 -9.74 3.51
C GLN A 101 -3.08 -8.86 4.16
N ASP A 102 -1.88 -9.39 4.40
CA ASP A 102 -0.79 -8.62 5.01
C ASP A 102 -0.36 -7.44 4.13
N HIS A 103 -0.28 -7.65 2.81
CA HIS A 103 0.01 -6.61 1.83
C HIS A 103 -1.03 -5.48 1.85
N LEU A 104 -2.31 -5.81 1.99
CA LEU A 104 -3.42 -4.86 1.90
C LEU A 104 -3.97 -4.38 3.26
N LYS A 105 -3.37 -4.80 4.38
CA LYS A 105 -3.95 -4.58 5.73
C LYS A 105 -4.17 -3.12 6.11
N LEU A 106 -3.43 -2.19 5.50
CA LEU A 106 -3.54 -0.76 5.78
C LEU A 106 -4.62 -0.07 4.94
N ILE A 107 -5.01 -0.66 3.81
CA ILE A 107 -5.95 -0.08 2.85
C ILE A 107 -7.30 0.27 3.49
N PRO A 108 -7.93 -0.58 4.33
CA PRO A 108 -9.24 -0.24 4.90
C PRO A 108 -9.20 1.05 5.73
N ARG A 109 -8.19 1.24 6.59
CA ARG A 109 -8.08 2.48 7.38
C ARG A 109 -7.72 3.69 6.52
N GLN A 110 -6.94 3.51 5.47
CA GLN A 110 -6.68 4.57 4.51
C GLN A 110 -7.98 5.00 3.81
N VAL A 111 -8.81 4.06 3.36
CA VAL A 111 -10.14 4.35 2.78
C VAL A 111 -11.06 5.05 3.79
N ALA A 112 -11.05 4.63 5.06
CA ALA A 112 -11.82 5.30 6.12
C ALA A 112 -11.35 6.75 6.35
N GLN A 113 -10.04 7.00 6.28
CA GLN A 113 -9.49 8.35 6.37
C GLN A 113 -9.85 9.19 5.15
N ILE A 114 -9.72 8.64 3.93
CA ILE A 114 -10.14 9.28 2.69
C ILE A 114 -11.62 9.66 2.77
N ALA A 115 -12.50 8.75 3.16
CA ALA A 115 -13.94 9.01 3.25
C ALA A 115 -14.29 10.08 4.29
N LYS A 116 -13.47 10.22 5.33
CA LYS A 116 -13.62 11.30 6.32
C LYS A 116 -13.20 12.66 5.77
N GLU A 117 -12.14 12.70 4.97
CA GLU A 117 -11.58 13.92 4.37
C GLU A 117 -12.36 14.38 3.14
N ASP A 118 -12.75 13.42 2.29
CA ASP A 118 -13.57 13.59 1.10
C ASP A 118 -14.63 12.48 1.01
N PRO A 119 -15.84 12.70 1.56
CA PRO A 119 -16.94 11.74 1.48
C PRO A 119 -17.32 11.36 0.05
N LYS A 120 -17.06 12.23 -0.94
CA LYS A 120 -17.39 11.98 -2.34
C LYS A 120 -16.53 10.90 -2.99
N ALA A 121 -15.39 10.57 -2.37
CA ALA A 121 -14.56 9.45 -2.80
C ALA A 121 -15.34 8.11 -2.83
N LEU A 122 -16.47 8.00 -2.12
CA LEU A 122 -17.31 6.80 -2.11
C LEU A 122 -18.62 6.94 -2.91
N ASP A 123 -18.90 8.09 -3.55
CA ASP A 123 -20.15 8.33 -4.28
C ASP A 123 -20.29 7.39 -5.49
N THR A 124 -19.17 7.09 -6.16
CA THR A 124 -19.13 6.20 -7.32
C THR A 124 -17.91 5.29 -7.25
N TYR A 125 -17.98 4.16 -7.96
CA TYR A 125 -16.84 3.26 -8.09
C TYR A 125 -15.63 3.94 -8.74
N GLY A 126 -15.86 4.81 -9.73
CA GLY A 126 -14.78 5.57 -10.38
C GLY A 126 -14.06 6.50 -9.39
N SER A 127 -14.81 7.26 -8.60
CA SER A 127 -14.25 8.13 -7.56
C SER A 127 -13.46 7.34 -6.50
N PHE A 128 -13.93 6.15 -6.15
CA PHE A 128 -13.22 5.25 -5.25
C PHE A 128 -11.92 4.74 -5.88
N VAL A 129 -11.96 4.33 -7.15
CA VAL A 129 -10.78 3.87 -7.88
C VAL A 129 -9.75 4.98 -7.97
N ASP A 130 -10.16 6.20 -8.33
CA ASP A 130 -9.26 7.36 -8.40
C ASP A 130 -8.61 7.66 -7.05
N ALA A 131 -9.35 7.53 -5.96
CA ALA A 131 -8.85 7.79 -4.61
C ALA A 131 -7.88 6.70 -4.08
N VAL A 132 -8.08 5.43 -4.47
CA VAL A 132 -7.31 4.29 -3.95
C VAL A 132 -6.16 3.89 -4.87
N PHE A 133 -6.38 3.91 -6.18
CA PHE A 133 -5.44 3.46 -7.21
C PHE A 133 -4.81 4.63 -7.99
N GLY A 134 -5.30 5.85 -7.78
CA GLY A 134 -4.91 7.03 -8.56
C GLY A 134 -5.76 7.21 -9.83
N PRO A 135 -5.71 8.40 -10.44
CA PRO A 135 -6.42 8.67 -11.68
C PRO A 135 -5.94 7.76 -12.82
N GLN A 136 -6.90 7.26 -13.62
CA GLN A 136 -6.68 6.32 -14.72
C GLN A 136 -6.31 6.99 -16.04
#